data_AF-A0A960F9K3-F1
#
_entry.id   AF-A0A960F9K3-F1
#
_cell.length_a   1.000
_cell.length_b   1.000
_cell.length_c   1.000
_cell.angle_alpha   90.00
_cell.angle_beta   90.00
_cell.angle_gamma   90.00
#
_symmetry.space_group_name_H-M   'P 1'
#
loop_
_entity.id
_entity.type
_entity.pdbx_description
1 polymer ?
#
loop_
_entity_poly.entity_id
_entity_poly.type
_entity_poly.pdbx_seq_one_letter_code
_entity_poly.pdbx_strand_id
1 'polypeptide(L)'
;MEGSPAQLLTAARRAAGLSASTLAAKARVPTSTVTRIEKGTTDPTFGTLARLLEAADFEFHPGIRRRSGALTTLASLASAADGNGDHLRVDWTRLRAFADWARRHPSDVPLTIADRPAQTGTAFDAILAGFAELLAQRAGSEPPRWTRSVAIPKETWTPPGTPAMVARARDATPEPLRSRNIVLPIATLFREAA
;
A
#
# COMPACT_ATOMS: atom_id res chain seq x y z
N MET A 1 -11.47 -16.12 -8.16
CA MET A 1 -11.16 -16.92 -6.96
C MET A 1 -9.66 -16.80 -6.74
N GLU A 2 -9.21 -16.42 -5.54
CA GLU A 2 -7.79 -16.23 -5.23
C GLU A 2 -7.41 -17.14 -4.05
N GLY A 3 -6.24 -17.78 -4.11
CA GLY A 3 -5.80 -18.74 -3.09
C GLY A 3 -4.73 -19.68 -3.61
N SER A 4 -4.25 -20.58 -2.74
CA SER A 4 -3.33 -21.65 -3.14
C SER A 4 -4.00 -22.63 -4.12
N PRO A 5 -3.23 -23.42 -4.91
CA PRO A 5 -3.80 -24.43 -5.81
C PRO A 5 -4.78 -25.39 -5.12
N ALA A 6 -4.48 -25.77 -3.87
CA ALA A 6 -5.35 -26.62 -3.05
C ALA A 6 -6.70 -25.97 -2.74
N GLN A 7 -6.69 -24.68 -2.38
CA GLN A 7 -7.88 -23.90 -2.07
C GLN A 7 -8.75 -23.69 -3.32
N LEU A 8 -8.11 -23.31 -4.43
CA LEU A 8 -8.80 -23.11 -5.71
C LEU A 8 -9.50 -24.39 -6.18
N LEU A 9 -8.79 -25.52 -6.14
CA LEU A 9 -9.35 -26.82 -6.53
C LEU A 9 -10.52 -27.24 -5.62
N THR A 10 -10.34 -27.11 -4.30
CA THR A 10 -11.38 -27.46 -3.32
C THR A 10 -12.64 -26.64 -3.52
N ALA A 11 -12.48 -25.33 -3.71
CA ALA A 11 -13.60 -24.41 -3.89
C ALA A 11 -14.30 -24.64 -5.24
N ALA A 12 -13.57 -24.80 -6.34
CA ALA A 12 -14.15 -25.12 -7.65
C ALA A 12 -14.93 -26.44 -7.62
N ARG A 13 -14.34 -27.49 -7.03
CA ARG A 13 -15.01 -28.80 -6.92
C ARG A 13 -16.30 -28.72 -6.11
N ARG A 14 -16.27 -28.03 -4.97
CA ARG A 14 -17.45 -27.85 -4.11
C ARG A 14 -18.53 -27.01 -4.78
N ALA A 15 -18.14 -25.94 -5.47
CA ALA A 15 -19.06 -25.09 -6.22
C ALA A 15 -19.74 -25.87 -7.36
N ALA A 16 -19.03 -26.77 -8.02
CA ALA A 16 -19.58 -27.66 -9.04
C ALA A 16 -20.39 -28.86 -8.48
N GLY A 17 -20.50 -28.99 -7.15
CA GLY A 17 -21.20 -30.11 -6.50
C GLY A 17 -20.55 -31.48 -6.75
N LEU A 18 -19.25 -31.52 -7.10
CA LEU A 18 -18.57 -32.75 -7.49
C LEU A 18 -17.89 -33.44 -6.30
N SER A 19 -17.92 -34.77 -6.29
CA SER A 19 -17.03 -35.55 -5.42
C SER A 19 -15.60 -35.55 -5.97
N ALA A 20 -14.60 -35.87 -5.14
CA ALA A 20 -13.21 -35.93 -5.58
C ALA A 20 -12.98 -37.00 -6.66
N SER A 21 -13.67 -38.13 -6.59
CA SER A 21 -13.61 -39.19 -7.61
C SER A 21 -14.32 -38.78 -8.90
N THR A 22 -15.45 -38.07 -8.82
CA THR A 22 -16.16 -37.57 -10.00
C THR A 22 -15.31 -36.54 -10.75
N LEU A 23 -14.67 -35.61 -10.02
CA LEU A 23 -13.77 -34.64 -10.62
C LEU A 23 -12.55 -35.34 -11.26
N ALA A 24 -11.95 -36.28 -10.55
CA ALA A 24 -10.81 -37.05 -11.04
C ALA A 24 -11.14 -37.80 -12.33
N ALA A 25 -12.31 -38.45 -12.40
CA ALA A 25 -12.81 -39.13 -13.59
C ALA A 25 -13.01 -38.15 -14.77
N LYS A 26 -13.66 -37.00 -14.53
CA LYS A 26 -13.85 -35.96 -15.56
C LYS A 26 -12.51 -35.42 -16.09
N ALA A 27 -11.55 -35.20 -15.20
CA ALA A 27 -10.23 -34.68 -15.54
C ALA A 27 -9.23 -35.77 -16.02
N ARG A 28 -9.65 -37.04 -16.07
CA ARG A 28 -8.81 -38.21 -16.43
C ARG A 28 -7.52 -38.30 -15.61
N VAL A 29 -7.63 -38.10 -14.29
CA VAL A 29 -6.52 -38.27 -13.35
C VAL A 29 -6.90 -39.26 -12.24
N PRO A 30 -5.94 -39.88 -11.55
CA PRO A 30 -6.23 -40.70 -10.38
C PRO A 30 -6.89 -39.87 -9.26
N THR A 31 -7.89 -40.43 -8.56
CA THR A 31 -8.54 -39.78 -7.41
C THR A 31 -7.54 -39.40 -6.31
N SER A 32 -6.49 -40.21 -6.13
CA SER A 32 -5.39 -39.93 -5.18
C SER A 32 -4.59 -38.68 -5.53
N THR A 33 -4.59 -38.25 -6.80
CA THR A 33 -3.97 -36.99 -7.23
C THR A 33 -4.80 -35.80 -6.74
N VAL A 34 -6.12 -35.84 -6.96
CA VAL A 34 -7.04 -34.79 -6.50
C VAL A 34 -6.97 -34.63 -4.98
N THR A 35 -7.01 -35.74 -4.24
CA THR A 35 -7.00 -35.68 -2.76
C THR A 35 -5.66 -35.20 -2.18
N ARG A 36 -4.52 -35.51 -2.81
CA ARG A 36 -3.22 -34.96 -2.39
C ARG A 36 -3.11 -33.47 -2.66
N ILE A 37 -3.60 -33.01 -3.82
CA ILE A 37 -3.64 -31.58 -4.15
C ILE A 37 -4.53 -30.82 -3.16
N GLU A 38 -5.76 -31.29 -2.91
CA GLU A 38 -6.68 -30.60 -1.97
C GLU A 38 -6.16 -30.57 -0.53
N LYS A 39 -5.36 -31.57 -0.13
CA LYS A 39 -4.68 -31.59 1.17
C LYS A 39 -3.38 -30.78 1.21
N GLY A 40 -2.93 -30.23 0.09
CA GLY A 40 -1.67 -29.50 -0.03
C GLY A 40 -0.42 -30.37 0.12
N THR A 41 -0.54 -31.70 0.00
CA THR A 41 0.61 -32.63 0.10
C THR A 41 1.34 -32.82 -1.23
N THR A 42 0.78 -32.32 -2.32
CA THR A 42 1.43 -32.28 -3.63
C THR A 42 0.96 -31.04 -4.37
N ASP A 43 1.91 -30.22 -4.82
CA ASP A 43 1.59 -29.09 -5.70
C ASP A 43 1.35 -29.59 -7.13
N PRO A 44 0.20 -29.24 -7.74
CA PRO A 44 -0.08 -29.61 -9.12
C PRO A 44 0.81 -28.82 -10.08
N THR A 45 1.16 -29.44 -11.20
CA THR A 45 1.67 -28.67 -12.34
C THR A 45 0.59 -27.74 -12.86
N PHE A 46 0.99 -26.65 -13.52
CA PHE A 46 0.08 -25.68 -14.10
C PHE A 46 -1.01 -26.33 -14.98
N GLY A 47 -0.59 -27.21 -15.89
CA GLY A 47 -1.51 -27.92 -16.78
C GLY A 47 -2.42 -28.93 -16.06
N THR A 48 -1.99 -29.50 -14.93
CA THR A 48 -2.84 -30.38 -14.12
C THR A 48 -3.93 -29.58 -13.42
N LEU A 49 -3.58 -28.42 -12.85
CA LEU A 49 -4.54 -27.52 -12.21
C LEU A 49 -5.57 -27.00 -13.23
N ALA A 50 -5.12 -26.52 -14.40
CA ALA A 50 -6.00 -26.06 -15.47
C ALA A 50 -7.02 -27.13 -15.87
N ARG A 51 -6.56 -28.35 -16.17
CA ARG A 51 -7.43 -29.47 -16.56
C ARG A 51 -8.46 -29.83 -15.49
N LEU A 52 -8.07 -29.78 -14.23
CA LEU A 52 -8.98 -30.04 -13.12
C LEU A 52 -10.04 -28.96 -12.97
N LEU A 53 -9.67 -27.69 -13.12
CA LEU A 53 -10.62 -26.57 -13.05
C LEU A 53 -11.59 -26.59 -14.24
N GLU A 54 -11.08 -26.85 -15.45
CA GLU A 54 -11.91 -27.03 -16.66
C GLU A 54 -12.90 -28.19 -16.51
N ALA A 55 -12.46 -29.32 -15.95
CA ALA A 55 -13.34 -30.47 -15.67
C ALA A 55 -14.43 -30.18 -14.62
N ALA A 56 -14.24 -29.13 -13.81
CA ALA A 56 -15.22 -28.60 -12.88
C ALA A 56 -16.06 -27.44 -13.47
N ASP A 57 -15.95 -27.17 -14.78
CA ASP A 57 -16.64 -26.10 -15.51
C ASP A 57 -16.19 -24.68 -15.12
N PHE A 58 -14.89 -24.53 -14.80
CA PHE A 58 -14.25 -23.24 -14.52
C PHE A 58 -13.17 -22.93 -15.57
N GLU A 59 -13.16 -21.69 -16.05
CA GLU A 59 -12.09 -21.17 -16.89
C GLU A 59 -10.92 -20.69 -16.00
N PHE A 60 -9.69 -21.10 -16.35
CA PHE A 60 -8.49 -20.74 -15.59
C PHE A 60 -7.54 -19.87 -16.40
N HIS A 61 -7.50 -18.58 -16.05
CA HIS A 61 -6.63 -17.59 -16.70
C HIS A 61 -5.40 -17.30 -15.83
N PRO A 62 -4.22 -17.90 -16.12
CA PRO A 62 -2.99 -17.55 -15.44
C PRO A 62 -2.54 -16.13 -15.79
N GLY A 63 -2.47 -15.28 -14.77
CA GLY A 63 -1.84 -13.98 -14.89
C GLY A 63 -0.42 -14.01 -14.33
N ILE A 64 0.57 -13.69 -15.15
CA ILE A 64 1.82 -13.15 -14.61
C ILE A 64 1.61 -11.64 -14.51
N ARG A 65 1.81 -11.12 -13.30
CA ARG A 65 1.94 -9.69 -13.06
C ARG A 65 3.32 -9.48 -12.49
N ARG A 66 4.01 -8.42 -12.94
CA ARG A 66 5.21 -7.98 -12.22
C ARG A 66 4.74 -7.72 -10.80
N ARG A 67 5.32 -8.42 -9.82
CA ARG A 67 5.33 -7.89 -8.48
C ARG A 67 6.15 -6.63 -8.62
N SER A 68 5.49 -5.49 -8.82
CA SER A 68 6.11 -4.22 -8.50
C SER A 68 6.66 -4.47 -7.12
N GLY A 69 7.99 -4.52 -6.96
CA GLY A 69 8.56 -4.31 -5.64
C GLY A 69 7.86 -3.05 -5.17
N ALA A 70 7.00 -3.18 -4.15
CA ALA A 70 5.86 -2.31 -3.91
C ALA A 70 6.21 -0.90 -4.38
N LEU A 71 5.50 -0.36 -5.39
CA LEU A 71 5.62 1.07 -5.64
C LEU A 71 5.51 1.69 -4.25
N THR A 72 6.56 2.36 -3.78
CA THR A 72 6.54 2.91 -2.44
C THR A 72 5.45 3.96 -2.52
N THR A 73 4.26 3.64 -2.05
CA THR A 73 3.15 4.58 -2.12
C THR A 73 3.17 5.40 -0.86
N LEU A 74 2.73 6.64 -0.97
CA LEU A 74 2.49 7.46 0.21
C LEU A 74 1.52 6.75 1.17
N ALA A 75 0.54 6.02 0.65
CA ALA A 75 -0.40 5.23 1.45
C ALA A 75 0.28 4.23 2.39
N SER A 76 1.41 3.63 1.98
CA SER A 76 2.18 2.71 2.82
C SER A 76 2.84 3.38 4.04
N LEU A 77 2.96 4.71 4.03
CA LEU A 77 3.52 5.48 5.15
C LEU A 77 2.51 5.74 6.27
N ALA A 78 1.24 5.37 6.11
CA ALA A 78 0.25 5.47 7.20
C ALA A 78 0.72 4.75 8.48
N SER A 79 1.46 3.65 8.33
CA SER A 79 2.05 2.88 9.44
C SER A 79 3.40 3.43 9.93
N ALA A 80 3.85 4.59 9.44
CA ALA A 80 5.09 5.23 9.88
C ALA A 80 4.86 6.16 11.07
N ALA A 81 3.68 6.14 11.68
CA ALA A 81 3.41 6.85 12.92
C ALA A 81 2.76 5.92 13.94
N ASP A 82 3.23 6.01 15.18
CA ASP A 82 2.65 5.35 16.34
C ASP A 82 2.30 6.40 17.39
N GLY A 83 1.18 6.21 18.09
CA GLY A 83 0.75 7.08 19.20
C GLY A 83 -0.73 7.45 19.15
N ASN A 84 -1.23 7.98 20.27
CA ASN A 84 -2.60 8.48 20.40
C ASN A 84 -2.53 9.95 20.87
N GLY A 85 -3.32 10.84 20.25
CA GLY A 85 -3.43 12.26 20.63
C GLY A 85 -2.09 13.00 20.77
N ASP A 86 -1.64 13.14 22.03
CA ASP A 86 -0.55 14.03 22.47
C ASP A 86 0.88 13.52 22.23
N HIS A 87 1.06 12.24 21.92
CA HIS A 87 2.40 11.64 21.74
C HIS A 87 2.57 10.97 20.39
N LEU A 88 2.41 11.75 19.32
CA LEU A 88 2.67 11.31 17.95
C LEU A 88 4.16 11.05 17.73
N ARG A 89 4.56 9.79 17.57
CA ARG A 89 5.92 9.39 17.17
C ARG A 89 5.92 9.06 15.69
N VAL A 90 6.65 9.85 14.92
CA VAL A 90 6.79 9.67 13.47
C VAL A 90 8.15 9.07 13.13
N ASP A 91 8.16 7.99 12.35
CA ASP A 91 9.35 7.46 11.71
C ASP A 91 9.75 8.32 10.51
N TRP A 92 10.51 9.37 10.81
CA TRP A 92 11.05 10.29 9.81
C TRP A 92 11.97 9.61 8.80
N THR A 93 12.56 8.45 9.14
CA THR A 93 13.44 7.72 8.23
C THR A 93 12.65 7.20 7.04
N ARG A 94 11.43 6.68 7.27
CA ARG A 94 10.54 6.21 6.19
C ARG A 94 10.05 7.34 5.30
N LEU A 95 9.67 8.48 5.89
CA LEU A 95 9.25 9.66 5.10
C LEU A 95 10.39 10.19 4.22
N ARG A 96 11.62 10.29 4.77
CA ARG A 96 12.81 10.69 4.02
C ARG A 96 13.16 9.71 2.91
N ALA A 97 13.10 8.40 3.18
CA ALA A 97 13.36 7.38 2.17
C ALA A 97 12.39 7.51 0.98
N PHE A 98 11.11 7.80 1.25
CA PHE A 98 10.14 8.06 0.21
C PHE A 98 10.41 9.38 -0.54
N ALA A 99 10.78 10.46 0.16
CA ALA A 99 11.20 11.71 -0.47
C ALA A 99 12.41 11.52 -1.41
N ASP A 100 13.41 10.77 -0.96
CA ASP A 100 14.62 10.45 -1.74
C ASP A 100 14.32 9.57 -2.96
N TRP A 101 13.33 8.67 -2.85
CA TRP A 101 12.81 7.90 -3.98
C TRP A 101 12.06 8.82 -4.96
N ALA A 102 11.13 9.64 -4.49
CA ALA A 102 10.33 10.55 -5.32
C ALA A 102 11.19 11.54 -6.11
N ARG A 103 12.27 12.04 -5.49
CA ARG A 103 13.26 12.90 -6.17
C ARG A 103 13.96 12.20 -7.34
N ARG A 104 14.20 10.89 -7.26
CA ARG A 104 14.83 10.09 -8.32
C ARG A 104 13.85 9.63 -9.39
N HIS A 105 12.56 9.63 -9.08
CA HIS A 105 11.48 9.13 -9.95
C HIS A 105 10.33 10.14 -10.07
N PRO A 106 10.58 11.38 -10.54
CA PRO A 106 9.57 12.43 -10.59
C PRO A 106 8.35 12.07 -11.47
N SER A 107 8.55 11.29 -12.54
CA SER A 107 7.48 10.80 -13.41
C SER A 107 6.49 9.88 -12.70
N ASP A 108 6.94 9.20 -11.65
CA ASP A 108 6.15 8.17 -10.94
C ASP A 108 5.45 8.75 -9.71
N VAL A 109 5.77 9.98 -9.32
CA VAL A 109 5.17 10.68 -8.18
C VAL A 109 3.64 10.71 -8.28
N PRO A 110 3.01 11.13 -9.40
CA PRO A 110 1.55 11.22 -9.47
C PRO A 110 0.84 9.90 -9.16
N LEU A 111 1.42 8.76 -9.57
CA LEU A 111 0.86 7.43 -9.32
C LEU A 111 1.05 6.99 -7.87
N THR A 112 2.16 7.34 -7.23
CA THR A 112 2.48 6.87 -5.87
C THR A 112 1.82 7.67 -4.74
N ILE A 113 1.35 8.88 -5.04
CA ILE A 113 0.58 9.71 -4.11
C ILE A 113 -0.94 9.68 -4.39
N ALA A 114 -1.37 8.97 -5.44
CA ALA A 114 -2.77 8.96 -5.90
C ALA A 114 -3.72 8.40 -4.84
N ASP A 115 -3.31 7.32 -4.18
CA ASP A 115 -4.12 6.63 -3.19
C ASP A 115 -4.06 7.34 -1.83
N ARG A 116 -5.25 7.51 -1.23
CA ARG A 116 -5.37 8.05 0.12
C ARG A 116 -4.78 7.05 1.14
N PRO A 117 -3.87 7.48 2.04
CA PRO A 117 -3.43 6.66 3.15
C PRO A 117 -4.58 6.29 4.11
N ALA A 118 -4.45 5.17 4.82
CA ALA A 118 -5.38 4.84 5.91
C ALA A 118 -5.35 5.95 6.97
N GLN A 119 -6.53 6.39 7.43
CA GLN A 119 -6.66 7.45 8.42
C GLN A 119 -6.18 6.95 9.78
N THR A 120 -5.31 7.73 10.41
CA THR A 120 -4.83 7.48 11.77
C THR A 120 -5.67 8.22 12.81
N GLY A 121 -6.41 9.26 12.40
CA GLY A 121 -7.16 10.12 13.32
C GLY A 121 -6.28 11.11 14.09
N THR A 122 -5.00 11.24 13.71
CA THR A 122 -4.02 12.13 14.35
C THR A 122 -3.59 13.26 13.41
N ALA A 123 -2.77 14.20 13.90
CA ALA A 123 -2.15 15.23 13.06
C ALA A 123 -1.29 14.65 11.92
N PHE A 124 -0.92 13.36 12.00
CA PHE A 124 -0.17 12.68 10.94
C PHE A 124 -0.92 12.62 9.61
N ASP A 125 -2.25 12.53 9.64
CA ASP A 125 -3.06 12.53 8.42
C ASP A 125 -2.85 13.84 7.63
N ALA A 126 -2.78 14.97 8.35
CA ALA A 126 -2.50 16.29 7.78
C ALA A 126 -1.05 16.43 7.30
N ILE A 127 -0.10 15.81 8.00
CA ILE A 127 1.31 15.73 7.56
C ILE A 127 1.41 14.97 6.22
N LEU A 128 0.77 13.80 6.10
CA LEU A 128 0.77 13.01 4.86
C LEU A 128 0.10 13.77 3.71
N ALA A 129 -1.00 14.48 3.97
CA ALA A 129 -1.67 15.30 2.96
C ALA A 129 -0.79 16.44 2.44
N GLY A 130 -0.16 17.20 3.36
CA GLY A 130 0.76 18.28 2.97
C GLY A 130 2.03 17.76 2.31
N PHE A 131 2.50 16.56 2.69
CA PHE A 131 3.62 15.91 2.04
C PHE A 131 3.27 15.46 0.60
N ALA A 132 2.08 14.93 0.36
CA ALA A 132 1.59 14.61 -0.98
C ALA A 132 1.54 15.84 -1.89
N GLU A 133 0.99 16.95 -1.39
CA GLU A 133 0.92 18.24 -2.08
C GLU A 133 2.31 18.77 -2.43
N LEU A 134 3.22 18.69 -1.46
CA LEU A 134 4.61 19.13 -1.62
C LEU A 134 5.39 18.30 -2.64
N LEU A 135 5.13 16.99 -2.71
CA LEU A 135 5.73 16.10 -3.71
C LEU A 135 5.14 16.35 -5.10
N ALA A 136 3.81 16.53 -5.21
CA ALA A 136 3.15 16.86 -6.47
C ALA A 136 3.69 18.18 -7.04
N GLN A 137 3.81 19.22 -6.20
CA GLN A 137 4.37 20.51 -6.58
C GLN A 137 5.80 20.37 -7.12
N ARG A 138 6.65 19.57 -6.46
CA ARG A 138 8.02 19.33 -6.90
C ARG A 138 8.12 18.52 -8.19
N ALA A 139 7.18 17.62 -8.43
CA ALA A 139 7.10 16.83 -9.67
C ALA A 139 6.46 17.62 -10.82
N GLY A 140 5.97 18.84 -10.58
CA GLY A 140 5.24 19.62 -11.59
C GLY A 140 3.87 19.06 -11.91
N SER A 141 3.26 18.30 -11.00
CA SER A 141 1.94 17.69 -11.16
C SER A 141 0.90 18.30 -10.24
N GLU A 142 -0.37 18.16 -10.58
CA GLU A 142 -1.48 18.58 -9.73
C GLU A 142 -1.54 17.75 -8.43
N PRO A 143 -1.87 18.38 -7.28
CA PRO A 143 -2.05 17.65 -6.03
C PRO A 143 -3.23 16.66 -6.07
N PRO A 144 -3.16 15.52 -5.35
CA PRO A 144 -4.25 14.55 -5.29
C PRO A 144 -5.51 15.15 -4.67
N ARG A 145 -6.68 14.89 -5.28
CA ARG A 145 -7.96 15.44 -4.79
C ARG A 145 -8.29 15.04 -3.35
N TRP A 146 -7.84 13.87 -2.91
CA TRP A 146 -8.13 13.37 -1.56
C TRP A 146 -7.53 14.25 -0.46
N THR A 147 -6.44 14.99 -0.73
CA THR A 147 -5.79 15.83 0.29
C THR A 147 -6.75 16.91 0.80
N ARG A 148 -7.63 17.43 -0.06
CA ARG A 148 -8.65 18.44 0.29
C ARG A 148 -9.67 17.95 1.31
N SER A 149 -9.84 16.64 1.44
CA SER A 149 -10.78 16.01 2.38
C SER A 149 -10.17 15.62 3.73
N VAL A 150 -8.89 15.92 3.94
CA VAL A 150 -8.20 15.65 5.20
C VAL A 150 -8.43 16.81 6.17
N ALA A 151 -8.88 16.48 7.38
CA ALA A 151 -9.13 17.45 8.43
C ALA A 151 -7.84 18.20 8.82
N ILE A 152 -7.98 19.50 9.05
CA ILE A 152 -6.90 20.35 9.56
C ILE A 152 -6.95 20.26 11.10
N PRO A 153 -5.82 19.96 11.78
CA PRO A 153 -5.77 19.95 13.25
C PRO A 153 -6.23 21.29 13.84
N LYS A 154 -7.03 21.23 14.91
CA LYS A 154 -7.53 22.44 15.61
C LYS A 154 -6.39 23.24 16.26
N GLU A 155 -5.46 22.52 16.88
CA GLU A 155 -4.25 23.09 17.46
C GLU A 155 -3.09 22.93 16.48
N THR A 156 -2.20 23.93 16.43
CA THR A 156 -1.02 23.87 15.57
C THR A 156 -0.13 22.73 16.02
N TRP A 157 0.10 21.77 15.14
CA TRP A 157 1.01 20.68 15.44
C TRP A 157 2.45 21.14 15.19
N THR A 158 3.31 20.96 16.18
CA THR A 158 4.74 21.27 16.10
C THR A 158 5.55 20.08 16.61
N PRO A 159 6.73 19.78 16.02
CA PRO A 159 7.66 18.84 16.63
C PRO A 159 8.11 19.36 18.01
N PRO A 160 8.51 18.47 18.93
CA PRO A 160 9.02 18.86 20.24
C PRO A 160 10.25 19.77 20.11
N GLY A 161 10.29 20.87 20.86
CA GLY A 161 11.42 21.80 20.84
C GLY A 161 11.22 23.03 21.73
N THR A 162 12.27 23.83 21.89
CA THR A 162 12.19 25.12 22.60
C THR A 162 11.41 26.15 21.78
N PRO A 163 10.86 27.22 22.39
CA PRO A 163 10.14 28.26 21.65
C PRO A 163 10.94 28.86 20.49
N ALA A 164 12.26 29.04 20.65
CA ALA A 164 13.15 29.51 19.59
C ALA A 164 13.29 28.49 18.44
N MET A 165 13.37 27.20 18.75
CA MET A 165 13.40 26.13 17.73
C MET A 165 12.08 26.08 16.95
N VAL A 166 10.94 26.22 17.64
CA VAL A 166 9.60 26.21 17.00
C VAL A 166 9.42 27.44 16.10
N ALA A 167 9.88 28.62 16.53
CA ALA A 167 9.86 29.83 15.69
C ALA A 167 10.67 29.63 14.41
N ARG A 168 11.92 29.15 14.53
CA ARG A 168 12.75 28.84 13.36
C ARG A 168 12.12 27.78 12.45
N ALA A 169 11.45 26.79 13.04
CA ALA A 169 10.77 25.76 12.28
C ALA A 169 9.58 26.30 11.49
N ARG A 170 8.83 27.25 12.06
CA ARG A 170 7.71 27.93 11.40
C ARG A 170 8.18 28.69 10.16
N ASP A 171 9.31 29.38 10.24
CA ASP A 171 9.89 30.12 9.11
C ASP A 171 10.34 29.17 7.98
N ALA A 172 10.91 28.01 8.34
CA ALA A 172 11.39 27.00 7.39
C ALA A 172 10.31 26.01 6.90
N THR A 173 9.05 26.18 7.30
CA THR A 173 7.94 25.28 6.92
C THR A 173 7.42 25.64 5.53
N PRO A 174 7.32 24.68 4.58
CA PRO A 174 6.77 24.95 3.26
C PRO A 174 5.25 25.14 3.26
N GLU A 175 4.73 25.89 2.29
CA GLU A 175 3.32 26.31 2.24
C GLU A 175 2.29 25.16 2.30
N PRO A 176 2.48 24.00 1.63
CA PRO A 176 1.54 22.88 1.74
C PRO A 176 1.37 22.33 3.16
N LEU A 177 2.38 22.44 4.02
CA LEU A 177 2.29 22.04 5.42
C LEU A 177 1.70 23.17 6.28
N ARG A 178 2.13 24.42 6.02
CA ARG A 178 1.64 25.60 6.74
C ARG A 178 0.13 25.78 6.62
N SER A 179 -0.42 25.65 5.41
CA SER A 179 -1.86 25.72 5.14
C SER A 179 -2.68 24.65 5.88
N ARG A 180 -2.03 23.59 6.38
CA ARG A 180 -2.61 22.49 7.14
C ARG A 180 -2.36 22.59 8.64
N ASN A 181 -1.98 23.76 9.14
CA ASN A 181 -1.69 24.00 10.56
C ASN A 181 -0.57 23.08 11.11
N ILE A 182 0.38 22.71 10.24
CA ILE A 182 1.57 21.92 10.58
C ILE A 182 2.79 22.82 10.53
N VAL A 183 3.58 22.85 11.60
CA VAL A 183 4.92 23.44 11.61
C VAL A 183 5.93 22.31 11.48
N LEU A 184 6.55 22.18 10.31
CA LEU A 184 7.53 21.14 10.04
C LEU A 184 8.56 21.67 9.03
N PRO A 185 9.83 21.86 9.43
CA PRO A 185 10.87 22.33 8.52
C PRO A 185 11.03 21.39 7.33
N ILE A 186 11.29 21.95 6.15
CA ILE A 186 11.49 21.14 4.95
C ILE A 186 12.66 20.17 5.06
N ALA A 187 13.72 20.56 5.79
CA ALA A 187 14.89 19.75 6.08
C ALA A 187 14.56 18.49 6.93
N THR A 188 13.39 18.45 7.59
CA THR A 188 12.95 17.23 8.27
C THR A 188 12.54 16.16 7.26
N LEU A 189 11.99 16.54 6.10
CA LEU A 189 11.49 15.63 5.07
C LEU A 189 12.51 15.33 3.97
N PHE A 190 13.36 16.30 3.64
CA PHE A 190 14.36 16.19 2.58
C PHE A 190 15.75 16.43 3.18
N ARG A 191 16.74 15.62 2.80
CA ARG A 191 18.13 15.99 3.08
C ARG A 191 18.51 17.14 2.15
N GLU A 192 19.09 18.20 2.70
CA GLU A 192 19.86 19.13 1.89
C GLU A 192 21.08 18.39 1.38
N ALA A 193 21.31 18.43 0.06
CA ALA A 193 22.56 17.95 -0.49
C ALA A 193 23.65 18.92 -0.04
N ALA A 194 24.66 18.39 0.66
CA ALA A 194 25.90 19.11 0.92
C ALA A 194 26.68 19.33 -0.39
#